data_AF-A0A8T6IDZ9-F1
#
_entry.id   AF-A0A8T6IDZ9-F1
#
_cell.length_a   1.000
_cell.length_b   1.000
_cell.length_c   1.000
_cell.angle_alpha   90.00
_cell.angle_beta   90.00
_cell.angle_gamma   90.00
#
_symmetry.space_group_name_H-M   'P 1'
#
loop_
_entity.id
_entity.type
_entity.pdbx_description
1 polymer ?
#
loop_
_entity_poly.entity_id
_entity_poly.type
_entity_poly.pdbx_seq_one_letter_code
_entity_poly.pdbx_strand_id
1 'polypeptide(L)' 'MALARGHRLTAYDASYLDLALRTDGPLATLDRTLPRAATAEGVPLLA' A
#
# COMPACT_ATOMS: atom_id res chain seq x y z
N MET A 1 2.29 -10.95 -3.61
CA MET A 1 1.62 -11.22 -4.91
C MET A 1 0.09 -11.13 -4.87
N ALA A 2 -0.57 -11.42 -3.73
CA ALA A 2 -2.02 -11.24 -3.61
C ALA A 2 -2.44 -9.76 -3.68
N LEU A 3 -1.81 -8.89 -2.86
CA LEU A 3 -2.03 -7.43 -2.88
C LEU A 3 -1.79 -6.81 -4.26
N ALA A 4 -0.72 -7.22 -4.95
CA ALA A 4 -0.40 -6.72 -6.29
C ALA A 4 -1.54 -6.97 -7.30
N ARG A 5 -2.11 -8.18 -7.29
CA ARG A 5 -3.21 -8.52 -8.20
C ARG A 5 -4.55 -7.93 -7.75
N GLY A 6 -4.81 -7.87 -6.44
CA GLY A 6 -6.05 -7.30 -5.89
C GLY A 6 -6.20 -5.81 -6.17
N HIS A 7 -5.08 -5.07 -6.17
CA HIS A 7 -5.08 -3.61 -6.30
C HIS A 7 -4.44 -3.09 -7.60
N ARG A 8 -4.08 -4.00 -8.52
CA ARG A 8 -3.35 -3.67 -9.77
C ARG A 8 -2.06 -2.89 -9.52
N LEU A 9 -1.36 -3.22 -8.44
CA LEU A 9 -0.09 -2.60 -8.08
C LEU A 9 1.07 -3.31 -8.76
N THR A 10 2.18 -2.57 -8.94
CA THR A 10 3.46 -3.21 -9.24
C THR A 10 3.89 -4.08 -8.05
N ALA A 11 4.81 -5.03 -8.29
CA ALA A 11 5.38 -5.82 -7.19
C ALA A 11 6.09 -4.93 -6.14
N TYR A 12 6.65 -3.81 -6.58
CA TYR A 12 7.31 -2.82 -5.74
C TYR A 12 6.30 -2.12 -4.81
N ASP A 13 5.24 -1.54 -5.35
CA ASP A 13 4.23 -0.83 -4.54
C ASP A 13 3.51 -1.78 -3.57
N ALA A 14 3.22 -3.00 -4.03
CA ALA A 14 2.64 -4.03 -3.18
C ALA A 14 3.57 -4.42 -2.01
N SER A 15 4.90 -4.35 -2.18
CA SER A 15 5.85 -4.63 -1.10
C SER A 15 5.88 -3.54 -0.04
N TYR A 16 5.69 -2.27 -0.42
CA TYR A 16 5.55 -1.16 0.53
C TYR A 16 4.25 -1.25 1.32
N LEU A 17 3.14 -1.58 0.65
CA LEU A 17 1.85 -1.79 1.31
C LEU A 17 1.90 -2.97 2.28
N ASP A 18 2.49 -4.09 1.85
CA ASP A 18 2.67 -5.28 2.69
C ASP A 18 3.58 -5.01 3.90
N LEU A 19 4.62 -4.18 3.72
CA LEU A 19 5.46 -3.74 4.81
C LEU A 19 4.67 -2.91 5.82
N ALA A 20 3.91 -1.90 5.36
CA ALA A 20 3.11 -1.04 6.22
C ALA A 20 2.09 -1.84 7.05
N LEU A 21 1.40 -2.80 6.41
CA LEU A 21 0.47 -3.73 7.06
C LEU A 21 1.15 -4.59 8.14
N ARG A 22 2.33 -5.14 7.85
CA ARG A 22 3.06 -5.98 8.82
C ARG A 22 3.60 -5.20 10.00
N THR A 23 3.79 -3.89 9.85
CA THR A 23 4.32 -3.02 10.89
C THR A 23 3.25 -2.24 11.65
N ASP A 24 1.96 -2.40 11.30
CA ASP A 24 0.87 -1.48 11.73
C ASP A 24 1.26 0.00 11.55
N GLY A 25 2.02 0.27 10.48
CA GLY A 25 2.65 1.55 10.23
C GLY A 25 1.90 2.34 9.16
N PRO A 26 1.99 3.68 9.17
CA PRO A 26 1.39 4.48 8.14
C PRO A 26 2.25 4.45 6.86
N LEU A 27 1.61 4.61 5.70
CA LEU A 27 2.26 4.60 4.40
C LEU A 27 2.47 6.04 3.89
N ALA A 28 3.72 6.41 3.64
CA ALA A 28 4.09 7.63 2.92
C ALA A 28 4.45 7.26 1.47
N THR A 29 3.80 7.89 0.50
CA THR A 29 4.12 7.69 -0.91
C THR A 29 3.81 8.94 -1.74
N LEU A 30 4.63 9.20 -2.75
CA LEU A 30 4.39 10.21 -3.77
C LEU A 30 3.57 9.67 -4.95
N ASP A 31 3.30 8.36 -4.95
CA ASP A 31 2.49 7.71 -5.99
C ASP A 31 1.00 8.06 -5.81
N ARG A 32 0.27 8.09 -6.92
CA ARG A 32 -1.15 8.46 -6.96
C ARG A 32 -2.08 7.25 -6.88
N THR A 33 -1.56 6.04 -7.11
CA THR A 33 -2.30 4.78 -7.17
C THR A 33 -2.20 3.99 -5.87
N LEU A 34 -1.02 3.98 -5.25
CA LEU A 34 -0.75 3.28 -4.00
C LEU A 34 -1.61 3.75 -2.80
N PRO A 35 -1.93 5.06 -2.65
CA PRO A 35 -2.84 5.53 -1.60
C PRO A 35 -4.22 4.87 -1.62
N ARG A 36 -4.72 4.49 -2.81
CA ARG A 36 -6.02 3.83 -2.95
C ARG A 36 -6.00 2.43 -2.36
N ALA A 37 -4.93 1.69 -2.61
CA ALA A 37 -4.73 0.35 -2.07
C ALA A 37 -4.53 0.40 -0.55
N ALA A 38 -3.74 1.36 -0.06
CA ALA A 38 -3.56 1.60 1.37
C ALA A 38 -4.89 1.88 2.08
N THR A 39 -5.72 2.76 1.50
CA THR A 39 -7.05 3.07 2.05
C THR A 39 -7.95 1.83 2.06
N ALA A 40 -7.92 1.02 1.00
CA ALA A 40 -8.73 -0.20 0.91
C ALA A 40 -8.31 -1.27 1.93
N GLU A 41 -7.02 -1.33 2.29
CA GLU A 41 -6.47 -2.23 3.30
C GLU A 41 -6.47 -1.62 4.72
N GLY A 42 -7.01 -0.40 4.89
CA GLY A 42 -7.07 0.27 6.19
C GLY A 42 -5.73 0.83 6.70
N VAL A 43 -4.73 0.95 5.83
CA VAL A 43 -3.42 1.52 6.17
C VAL A 43 -3.51 3.05 6.21
N PRO A 44 -3.11 3.71 7.32
CA PRO A 44 -3.12 5.16 7.41
C PRO A 44 -2.12 5.78 6.43
N LEU A 45 -2.46 6.94 5.87
CA LEU A 45 -1.58 7.68 4.96
C LEU A 45 -0.89 8.83 5.69
N LEU A 46 0.40 9.01 5.42
CA LEU A 46 1.13 10.21 5.83
C LEU A 46 0.99 11.30 4.76
N ALA A 47 0.75 12.53 5.22
CA ALA A 47 0.65 13.73 4.39
C ALA A 47 2.02 14.34 4.07
#